data_AF-A0A9E5HI48-F1
#
_entry.id   AF-A0A9E5HI48-F1
#
_cell.length_a   1.000
_cell.length_b   1.000
_cell.length_c   1.000
_cell.angle_alpha   90.00
_cell.angle_beta   90.00
_cell.angle_gamma   90.00
#
_symmetry.space_group_name_H-M   'P 1'
#
loop_
_entity.id
_entity.type
_entity.pdbx_description
1 polymer ?
#
loop_
_entity_poly.entity_id
_entity_poly.type
_entity_poly.pdbx_seq_one_letter_code
_entity_poly.pdbx_strand_id
1 'polypeptide(L)'
;MQISVVYHELGHAVIDTIQVPIFGQEEDAADVFSILLIDEIFEPEIANIIAYDAAFGFHAEAQENTPAFWDVHGPDEQRYYNLVCIFYGANPDLREELAQELGLPEERAISCAEEYELAIDS
;
A
#
# COMPACT_ATOMS: atom_id res chain seq x y z
N MET A 1 -12.91 -11.11 -2.94
CA MET A 1 -12.94 -9.82 -2.22
C MET A 1 -11.71 -9.81 -1.35
N GLN A 2 -10.77 -8.91 -1.66
CA GLN A 2 -9.47 -8.82 -1.00
C GLN A 2 -9.63 -8.10 0.34
N ILE A 3 -8.88 -8.51 1.37
CA ILE A 3 -8.94 -7.87 2.70
C ILE A 3 -8.43 -6.42 2.62
N SER A 4 -7.42 -6.17 1.79
CA SER A 4 -6.89 -4.83 1.51
C SER A 4 -7.95 -3.85 1.04
N VAL A 5 -8.86 -4.27 0.16
CA VAL A 5 -9.97 -3.43 -0.31
C VAL A 5 -10.92 -3.08 0.83
N VAL A 6 -11.21 -4.03 1.73
CA VAL A 6 -12.08 -3.74 2.89
C VAL A 6 -11.46 -2.69 3.81
N TYR A 7 -10.15 -2.76 4.05
CA TYR A 7 -9.48 -1.75 4.88
C TYR A 7 -9.24 -0.43 4.17
N HIS A 8 -9.14 -0.43 2.84
CA HIS A 8 -9.15 0.79 2.04
C HIS A 8 -10.49 1.54 2.21
N GLU A 9 -11.62 0.85 2.08
CA GLU A 9 -12.95 1.44 2.32
C GLU A 9 -13.15 1.89 3.77
N LEU A 10 -12.53 1.17 4.73
CA LEU A 10 -12.48 1.62 6.12
C LEU A 10 -11.67 2.92 6.25
N GLY A 11 -10.59 3.07 5.48
CA GLY A 11 -9.80 4.30 5.38
C GLY A 11 -10.67 5.49 4.99
N HIS A 12 -11.46 5.37 3.92
CA HIS A 12 -12.44 6.41 3.54
C HIS A 12 -13.42 6.72 4.68
N ALA A 13 -13.97 5.69 5.32
CA ALA A 13 -14.90 5.90 6.44
C ALA A 13 -14.25 6.65 7.61
N VAL A 14 -12.98 6.39 7.92
CA VAL A 14 -12.23 7.14 8.94
C VAL A 14 -12.00 8.58 8.49
N ILE A 15 -11.48 8.78 7.29
CA ILE A 15 -11.22 10.10 6.70
C ILE A 15 -12.47 10.98 6.79
N ASP A 16 -13.62 10.46 6.36
CA ASP A 16 -14.90 11.15 6.41
C ASP A 16 -15.43 11.37 7.83
N THR A 17 -15.29 10.39 8.73
CA THR A 17 -15.91 10.50 10.06
C THR A 17 -15.19 11.50 10.96
N ILE A 18 -13.86 11.53 10.91
CA ILE A 18 -13.06 12.43 11.75
C ILE A 18 -12.45 13.60 10.98
N GLN A 19 -12.80 13.74 9.69
CA GLN A 19 -12.40 14.85 8.83
C GLN A 19 -10.87 14.99 8.75
N VAL A 20 -10.19 13.87 8.46
CA VAL A 20 -8.73 13.84 8.32
C VAL A 20 -8.32 14.79 7.19
N PRO A 21 -7.44 15.77 7.43
CA PRO A 21 -6.97 16.64 6.37
C PRO A 21 -6.00 15.87 5.46
N ILE A 22 -6.43 15.58 4.23
CA ILE A 22 -5.58 14.92 3.24
C ILE A 22 -4.95 15.97 2.32
N PHE A 23 -3.62 15.91 2.20
CA PHE A 23 -2.88 16.62 1.17
C PHE A 23 -2.37 15.60 0.14
N GLY A 24 -2.96 15.61 -1.06
CA GLY A 24 -2.68 14.61 -2.10
C GLY A 24 -3.97 13.93 -2.57
N GLN A 25 -3.88 12.66 -2.96
CA GLN A 25 -5.03 11.83 -3.34
C GLN A 25 -5.54 11.07 -2.11
N GLU A 26 -6.86 11.09 -1.90
CA GLU A 26 -7.50 10.36 -0.80
C GLU A 26 -7.35 8.85 -0.95
N GLU A 27 -7.42 8.34 -2.20
CA GLU A 27 -7.25 6.94 -2.55
C GLU A 27 -5.87 6.40 -2.12
N ASP A 28 -4.80 7.18 -2.32
CA ASP A 28 -3.45 6.81 -1.89
C ASP A 28 -3.38 6.74 -0.36
N ALA A 29 -4.04 7.67 0.35
CA ALA A 29 -4.10 7.64 1.81
C ALA A 29 -4.89 6.43 2.32
N ALA A 30 -5.98 6.04 1.65
CA ALA A 30 -6.76 4.86 1.97
C ALA A 30 -5.96 3.54 1.73
N ASP A 31 -5.16 3.47 0.66
CA ASP A 31 -4.25 2.34 0.41
C ASP A 31 -3.17 2.22 1.49
N VAL A 32 -2.55 3.35 1.86
CA VAL A 32 -1.54 3.38 2.94
C VAL A 32 -2.17 2.96 4.26
N PHE A 33 -3.33 3.51 4.62
CA PHE A 33 -4.07 3.10 5.81
C PHE A 33 -4.35 1.60 5.83
N SER A 34 -4.77 1.04 4.68
CA SER A 34 -5.04 -0.39 4.53
C SER A 34 -3.82 -1.24 4.84
N ILE A 35 -2.67 -0.94 4.24
CA ILE A 35 -1.47 -1.76 4.41
C ILE A 35 -0.84 -1.61 5.81
N LEU A 36 -0.96 -0.44 6.44
CA LEU A 36 -0.56 -0.22 7.83
C LEU A 36 -1.42 -1.05 8.79
N LEU A 37 -2.75 -1.09 8.60
CA LEU A 37 -3.63 -1.93 9.42
C LEU A 37 -3.35 -3.42 9.23
N ILE A 38 -3.04 -3.84 8.00
CA ILE A 38 -2.68 -5.23 7.74
C ILE A 38 -1.39 -5.61 8.48
N ASP A 39 -0.38 -4.74 8.47
CA ASP A 39 0.87 -4.92 9.22
C ASP A 39 0.64 -5.01 10.74
N GLU A 40 -0.18 -4.12 11.30
CA GLU A 40 -0.42 -4.03 12.75
C GLU A 40 -1.30 -5.18 13.29
N ILE A 41 -2.31 -5.60 12.53
CA ILE A 41 -3.35 -6.52 13.04
C ILE A 41 -2.98 -8.00 12.88
N PHE A 42 -2.28 -8.35 11.80
CA PHE A 42 -2.04 -9.75 11.44
C PHE A 42 -0.64 -10.19 11.82
N GLU A 43 -0.52 -11.46 12.21
CA GLU A 43 0.78 -12.11 12.34
C GLU A 43 1.56 -12.03 11.02
N PRO A 44 2.88 -11.88 11.04
CA PRO A 44 3.64 -11.50 9.84
C PRO A 44 3.47 -12.44 8.64
N GLU A 45 3.31 -13.74 8.89
CA GLU A 45 3.05 -14.73 7.82
C GLU A 45 1.72 -14.44 7.09
N ILE A 46 0.67 -14.08 7.84
CA ILE A 46 -0.63 -13.73 7.27
C ILE A 46 -0.60 -12.35 6.63
N ALA A 47 0.05 -11.37 7.26
CA ALA A 47 0.22 -10.03 6.71
C ALA A 47 0.91 -10.10 5.33
N ASN A 48 1.98 -10.90 5.20
CA ASN A 48 2.67 -11.09 3.93
C ASN A 48 1.74 -11.66 2.85
N ILE A 49 0.94 -12.70 3.16
CA ILE A 49 -0.02 -13.27 2.21
C ILE A 49 -1.02 -12.22 1.72
N ILE A 50 -1.54 -11.38 2.62
CA ILE A 50 -2.49 -10.33 2.26
C ILE A 50 -1.81 -9.25 1.40
N ALA A 51 -0.56 -8.88 1.72
CA ALA A 51 0.21 -7.92 0.94
C ALA A 51 0.49 -8.43 -0.48
N TYR A 52 0.82 -9.73 -0.65
CA TYR A 52 0.94 -10.35 -1.98
C TYR A 52 -0.39 -10.28 -2.76
N ASP A 53 -1.51 -10.63 -2.13
CA ASP A 53 -2.84 -10.58 -2.76
C ASP A 53 -3.13 -9.15 -3.27
N ALA A 54 -2.93 -8.15 -2.42
CA ALA A 54 -3.13 -6.74 -2.75
C ALA A 54 -2.20 -6.26 -3.89
N ALA A 55 -0.91 -6.58 -3.80
CA ALA A 55 0.06 -6.24 -4.83
C ALA A 55 -0.32 -6.90 -6.17
N PHE A 56 -0.64 -8.18 -6.19
CA PHE A 56 -1.08 -8.84 -7.44
C PHE A 56 -2.39 -8.28 -7.98
N GLY A 57 -3.29 -7.81 -7.11
CA GLY A 57 -4.47 -7.05 -7.52
C GLY A 57 -4.12 -5.83 -8.35
N PHE A 58 -3.30 -4.92 -7.82
CA PHE A 58 -2.85 -3.73 -8.55
C PHE A 58 -2.06 -4.07 -9.81
N HIS A 59 -1.18 -5.07 -9.75
CA HIS A 59 -0.43 -5.48 -10.93
C HIS A 59 -1.34 -6.00 -12.04
N ALA A 60 -2.36 -6.80 -11.71
CA ALA A 60 -3.31 -7.29 -12.68
C ALA A 60 -4.12 -6.14 -13.32
N GLU A 61 -4.60 -5.20 -12.52
CA GLU A 61 -5.31 -4.01 -13.01
C GLU A 61 -4.42 -3.16 -13.93
N ALA A 62 -3.15 -2.99 -13.59
CA ALA A 62 -2.18 -2.28 -14.42
C ALA A 62 -1.93 -2.95 -15.79
N GLN A 63 -2.05 -4.27 -15.89
CA GLN A 63 -1.92 -4.98 -17.18
C GLN A 63 -3.18 -4.88 -18.04
N GLU A 64 -4.36 -4.74 -17.43
CA GLU A 64 -5.64 -4.66 -18.14
C GLU A 64 -6.00 -3.24 -18.55
N ASN A 65 -5.57 -2.25 -17.77
CA ASN A 65 -5.98 -0.86 -17.91
C ASN A 65 -4.85 0.04 -18.44
N THR A 66 -5.22 1.01 -19.28
CA THR A 66 -4.30 2.11 -19.60
C THR A 66 -4.43 3.18 -18.51
N PRO A 67 -3.31 3.65 -17.92
CA PRO A 67 -3.37 4.68 -16.88
C PRO A 67 -4.12 5.93 -17.34
N ALA A 68 -5.18 6.28 -16.63
CA ALA A 68 -5.86 7.56 -16.76
C ALA A 68 -5.25 8.54 -15.76
N PHE A 69 -4.23 9.31 -16.19
CA PHE A 69 -3.50 10.24 -15.31
C PHE A 69 -4.33 11.40 -14.72
N TRP A 70 -5.63 11.47 -15.04
CA TRP A 70 -6.59 12.46 -14.52
C TRP A 70 -7.64 11.82 -13.61
N ASP A 71 -7.56 10.51 -13.36
CA ASP A 71 -8.46 9.79 -12.45
C ASP A 71 -8.21 10.22 -11.00
N VAL A 72 -9.14 9.88 -10.11
CA VAL A 72 -8.98 10.03 -8.66
C VAL A 72 -8.01 9.00 -8.09
N HIS A 73 -7.90 7.84 -8.73
CA HIS A 73 -6.87 6.86 -8.42
C HIS A 73 -5.57 7.17 -9.16
N GLY A 74 -4.44 7.03 -8.45
CA GLY A 74 -3.15 6.99 -9.12
C GLY A 74 -3.05 5.79 -10.08
N PRO A 75 -2.11 5.82 -11.05
CA PRO A 75 -1.82 4.66 -11.89
C PRO A 75 -1.60 3.38 -11.08
N ASP A 76 -2.25 2.28 -11.45
CA ASP A 76 -2.24 1.04 -10.66
C ASP A 76 -0.81 0.49 -10.42
N GLU A 77 0.09 0.63 -11.40
CA GLU A 77 1.50 0.24 -11.22
C GLU A 77 2.24 1.13 -10.21
N GLN A 78 1.85 2.40 -10.06
CA GLN A 78 2.39 3.26 -9.00
C GLN A 78 1.83 2.85 -7.63
N ARG A 79 0.53 2.54 -7.54
CA ARG A 79 -0.12 2.03 -6.32
C ARG A 79 0.52 0.72 -5.86
N TYR A 80 0.82 -0.18 -6.81
CA TYR A 80 1.60 -1.40 -6.58
C TYR A 80 2.91 -1.11 -5.87
N TYR A 81 3.78 -0.28 -6.45
CA TYR A 81 5.10 -0.02 -5.87
C TYR A 81 5.04 0.75 -4.56
N ASN A 82 4.03 1.61 -4.37
CA ASN A 82 3.82 2.31 -3.11
C ASN A 82 3.38 1.34 -2.00
N LEU A 83 2.42 0.45 -2.26
CA LEU A 83 1.98 -0.55 -1.29
C LEU A 83 3.14 -1.46 -0.88
N VAL A 84 3.89 -1.99 -1.84
CA VAL A 84 5.04 -2.87 -1.58
C VAL A 84 6.12 -2.13 -0.79
N CYS A 85 6.37 -0.86 -1.13
CA CYS A 85 7.34 -0.04 -0.43
C CYS A 85 6.97 0.20 1.04
N ILE A 86 5.75 0.67 1.31
CA ILE A 86 5.30 0.94 2.69
C ILE A 86 5.33 -0.34 3.52
N PHE A 87 4.85 -1.46 2.95
CA PHE A 87 4.87 -2.75 3.66
C PHE A 87 6.29 -3.24 3.92
N TYR A 88 7.19 -3.18 2.93
CA TYR A 88 8.60 -3.50 3.14
C TYR A 88 9.24 -2.60 4.22
N GLY A 89 8.93 -1.31 4.19
CA GLY A 89 9.45 -0.30 5.11
C GLY A 89 9.16 -0.59 6.59
N ALA A 90 8.03 -1.22 6.90
CA ALA A 90 7.68 -1.56 8.30
C ALA A 90 8.64 -2.57 8.93
N ASN A 91 9.18 -3.50 8.13
CA ASN A 91 10.15 -4.48 8.60
C ASN A 91 11.06 -4.98 7.47
N PRO A 92 12.10 -4.21 7.10
CA PRO A 92 12.98 -4.52 5.99
C PRO A 92 13.71 -5.87 6.15
N ASP A 93 14.11 -6.18 7.39
CA ASP A 93 14.83 -7.43 7.73
C ASP A 93 13.95 -8.67 7.50
N LEU A 94 12.64 -8.58 7.80
CA LEU A 94 11.70 -9.69 7.62
C LEU A 94 11.20 -9.80 6.17
N ARG A 95 11.19 -8.70 5.41
CA ARG A 95 10.51 -8.59 4.12
C ARG A 95 11.46 -8.46 2.92
N GLU A 96 12.74 -8.71 3.11
CA GLU A 96 13.72 -8.70 2.02
C GLU A 96 13.32 -9.64 0.86
N GLU A 97 12.96 -10.89 1.17
CA GLU A 97 12.52 -11.87 0.16
C GLU A 97 11.23 -11.42 -0.53
N LEU A 98 10.26 -10.88 0.23
CA LEU A 98 9.00 -10.37 -0.31
C LEU A 98 9.23 -9.21 -1.28
N ALA A 99 10.09 -8.25 -0.93
CA ALA A 99 10.43 -7.13 -1.79
C ALA A 99 11.12 -7.60 -3.08
N GLN A 100 12.00 -8.60 -3.01
CA GLN A 100 12.65 -9.19 -4.17
C GLN A 100 11.67 -9.92 -5.08
N GLU A 101 10.76 -10.73 -4.52
CA GLU A 101 9.76 -11.48 -5.28
C GLU A 101 8.74 -10.56 -5.96
N LEU A 102 8.33 -9.49 -5.29
CA LEU A 102 7.46 -8.45 -5.83
C LEU A 102 8.21 -7.46 -6.74
N GLY A 103 9.51 -7.66 -6.96
CA GLY A 103 10.30 -6.87 -7.90
C GLY A 103 10.42 -5.39 -7.51
N LEU A 104 10.45 -5.09 -6.21
CA LEU A 104 10.71 -3.73 -5.71
C LEU A 104 12.13 -3.32 -6.12
N PRO A 105 12.29 -2.25 -6.93
CA PRO A 105 13.63 -1.81 -7.33
C PRO A 105 14.45 -1.39 -6.11
N GLU A 106 15.74 -1.73 -6.10
CA GLU A 106 16.66 -1.33 -5.00
C GLU A 106 16.63 0.19 -4.76
N GLU A 107 16.57 0.99 -5.83
CA GLU A 107 16.48 2.45 -5.73
C GLU A 107 15.19 2.93 -5.04
N ARG A 108 14.06 2.22 -5.26
CA ARG A 108 12.78 2.52 -4.60
C ARG A 108 12.80 2.12 -3.12
N ALA A 109 13.49 1.01 -2.81
CA ALA A 109 13.58 0.47 -1.46
C ALA A 109 14.32 1.38 -0.47
N ILE A 110 15.25 2.23 -0.96
CA ILE A 110 16.10 3.11 -0.13
C ILE A 110 15.28 3.99 0.83
N SER A 111 14.16 4.55 0.37
CA SER A 111 13.33 5.47 1.17
C SER A 111 12.17 4.79 1.88
N CYS A 112 11.95 3.49 1.69
CA CYS A 112 10.73 2.84 2.16
C CYS A 112 10.58 2.80 3.68
N ALA A 113 11.67 2.58 4.42
CA ALA A 113 11.63 2.62 5.88
C ALA A 113 11.28 4.03 6.39
N GLU A 114 11.84 5.08 5.78
CA GLU A 114 11.52 6.47 6.13
C GLU A 114 10.08 6.83 5.75
N GLU A 115 9.58 6.36 4.61
CA GLU A 115 8.19 6.56 4.17
C GLU A 115 7.19 5.84 5.06
N TYR A 116 7.51 4.63 5.54
CA TYR A 116 6.70 3.94 6.54
C TYR A 116 6.62 4.73 7.85
N GLU A 117 7.75 5.21 8.37
CA GLU A 117 7.79 6.03 9.59
C GLU A 117 6.97 7.31 9.43
N LEU A 118 7.07 7.98 8.27
CA LEU A 118 6.23 9.14 7.97
C LEU A 118 4.74 8.78 7.92
N ALA A 119 4.38 7.61 7.39
CA ALA A 119 3.00 7.18 7.27
C ALA A 119 2.35 6.90 8.64
N ILE A 120 3.08 6.30 9.59
CA ILE A 120 2.56 6.05 10.95
C ILE A 120 2.50 7.30 11.83
N ASP A 121 3.28 8.34 11.49
CA ASP A 121 3.31 9.63 12.19
C ASP A 121 2.28 10.64 11.67
N SER A 122 1.58 10.32 10.57
CA SER A 122 0.66 11.24 9.84
C SER A 122 -0.78 11.25 10.36
#